data_AF-A0A7S4JNV0-F1
#
_entry.id   AF-A0A7S4JNV0-F1
#
_cell.length_a   1.000
_cell.length_b   1.000
_cell.length_c   1.000
_cell.angle_alpha   90.00
_cell.angle_beta   90.00
_cell.angle_gamma   90.00
#
_symmetry.space_group_name_H-M   'P 1'
#
loop_
_entity.id
_entity.type
_entity.pdbx_description
1 polymer ?
#
loop_
_entity_poly.entity_id
_entity_poly.type
_entity_poly.pdbx_seq_one_letter_code
_entity_poly.pdbx_strand_id
1 'polypeptide(L)'
;TLTMAGQFLEGENDLEKLHNLCKKTHKEQAVWFLNAFWEDFAQAEAEMAWTFVEHCVKIDNAGAVGTDLDEMEAHRFLEKADEAHTVLEMRSRLRKTGAIGQTERPKTVPLSH
;
A
#
# COMPACT_ATOMS: atom_id res chain seq x y z
N THR A 1 26.06 -16.11 3.28
CA THR A 1 25.88 -14.73 2.77
C THR A 1 24.47 -14.64 2.21
N LEU A 2 23.53 -14.20 3.03
CA LEU A 2 22.15 -13.95 2.59
C LEU A 2 22.16 -12.64 1.81
N THR A 3 22.10 -12.75 0.49
CA THR A 3 21.86 -11.62 -0.40
C THR A 3 20.51 -11.04 -0.01
N MET A 4 20.49 -9.87 0.63
CA MET A 4 19.29 -9.08 0.85
C MET A 4 18.70 -8.76 -0.53
N ALA A 5 17.77 -9.60 -0.98
CA ALA A 5 17.07 -9.44 -2.25
C ALA A 5 16.04 -8.31 -2.10
N GLY A 6 16.53 -7.08 -1.93
CA GLY A 6 15.80 -5.89 -2.34
C GLY A 6 15.67 -5.97 -3.85
N GLN A 7 14.61 -6.64 -4.32
CA GLN A 7 14.29 -6.73 -5.74
C GLN A 7 14.16 -5.30 -6.26
N PHE A 8 15.08 -4.91 -7.15
CA PHE A 8 15.00 -3.67 -7.88
C PHE A 8 13.60 -3.57 -8.51
N LEU A 9 12.85 -2.54 -8.13
CA LEU A 9 11.59 -2.23 -8.79
C LEU A 9 11.91 -1.82 -10.23
N GLU A 10 11.16 -2.39 -11.18
CA GLU A 10 11.25 -2.00 -12.59
C GLU A 10 10.79 -0.55 -12.74
N GLY A 11 11.48 0.24 -13.57
CA GLY A 11 11.17 1.65 -13.82
C GLY A 11 12.43 2.51 -13.91
N GLU A 12 12.43 3.48 -14.82
CA GLU A 12 13.57 4.37 -15.07
C GLU A 12 13.72 5.45 -13.99
N ASN A 13 12.65 5.74 -13.26
CA ASN A 13 12.58 6.74 -12.20
C ASN A 13 11.68 6.26 -11.04
N ASP A 14 11.67 7.00 -9.93
CA ASP A 14 10.95 6.58 -8.73
C ASP A 14 9.42 6.55 -8.90
N LEU A 15 8.88 7.39 -9.79
CA LEU A 15 7.45 7.38 -10.14
C LEU A 15 7.09 6.07 -10.85
N GLU A 16 7.89 5.65 -11.83
CA GLU A 16 7.67 4.40 -12.55
C GLU A 16 7.86 3.17 -11.66
N LYS A 17 8.85 3.21 -10.76
CA LYS A 17 9.05 2.16 -9.75
C LYS A 17 7.85 2.01 -8.83
N LEU A 18 7.33 3.13 -8.32
CA LEU A 18 6.15 3.15 -7.47
C LEU A 18 4.91 2.62 -8.24
N HIS A 19 4.74 3.06 -9.48
CA HIS A 19 3.65 2.58 -10.33
C HIS A 19 3.74 1.07 -10.59
N ASN A 20 4.93 0.53 -10.83
CA ASN A 20 5.12 -0.90 -11.05
C ASN A 20 4.98 -1.73 -9.77
N LEU A 21 5.33 -1.17 -8.60
CA LEU A 21 5.01 -1.77 -7.31
C LEU A 21 3.49 -1.89 -7.10
N CYS A 22 2.73 -0.83 -7.38
CA CYS A 22 1.26 -0.82 -7.23
C CYS A 22 0.53 -1.81 -8.15
N LYS A 23 1.18 -2.31 -9.21
CA LYS A 23 0.62 -3.36 -10.09
C LYS A 23 0.84 -4.78 -9.57
N LYS A 24 1.64 -4.95 -8.50
CA LYS A 24 1.80 -6.26 -7.86
C LYS A 24 0.58 -6.56 -7.00
N THR A 25 0.39 -7.82 -6.63
CA THR A 25 -0.70 -8.21 -5.72
C THR A 25 -0.57 -7.51 -4.37
N HIS A 26 -1.67 -7.37 -3.62
CA HIS A 26 -1.65 -6.85 -2.24
C HIS A 26 -0.57 -7.50 -1.37
N LYS A 27 -0.41 -8.82 -1.53
CA LYS A 27 0.63 -9.60 -0.86
C LYS A 27 2.03 -9.17 -1.26
N GLU A 28 2.31 -9.09 -2.55
CA GLU A 28 3.63 -8.73 -3.07
C GLU A 28 4.01 -7.29 -2.71
N GLN A 29 3.04 -6.37 -2.69
CA GLN A 29 3.22 -5.01 -2.21
C GLN A 29 3.66 -5.01 -0.73
N ALA A 30 2.96 -5.75 0.14
CA ALA A 30 3.29 -5.87 1.55
C ALA A 30 4.67 -6.53 1.77
N VAL A 31 4.99 -7.60 1.04
CA VAL A 31 6.31 -8.26 1.12
C VAL A 31 7.42 -7.29 0.74
N TRP A 32 7.23 -6.50 -0.32
CA TRP A 32 8.22 -5.51 -0.72
C TRP A 32 8.44 -4.48 0.39
N PHE A 33 7.37 -3.96 0.98
CA PHE A 33 7.44 -3.03 2.11
C PHE A 33 8.17 -3.63 3.31
N LEU A 34 7.76 -4.83 3.75
CA LEU A 34 8.38 -5.51 4.89
C LEU A 34 9.86 -5.75 4.65
N ASN A 35 10.26 -6.18 3.44
CA ASN A 35 11.66 -6.39 3.12
C ASN A 35 12.46 -5.09 3.04
N ALA A 36 11.88 -4.02 2.50
CA ALA A 36 12.54 -2.73 2.33
C ALA A 36 12.82 -2.03 3.67
N PHE A 37 11.95 -2.23 4.65
CA PHE A 37 11.99 -1.53 5.94
C PHE A 37 12.13 -2.48 7.15
N TRP A 38 12.54 -3.73 6.90
CA TRP A 38 12.59 -4.80 7.91
C TRP A 38 13.38 -4.39 9.16
N GLU A 39 14.61 -3.93 8.95
CA GLU A 39 15.56 -3.55 10.00
C GLU A 39 15.21 -2.23 10.70
N ASP A 40 14.33 -1.42 10.12
CA ASP A 40 13.99 -0.09 10.65
C ASP A 40 12.79 -0.15 11.60
N PHE A 41 11.63 -0.52 11.09
CA PHE A 41 10.39 -0.55 11.87
C PHE A 41 9.40 -1.63 11.43
N ALA A 42 9.56 -2.20 10.24
CA ALA A 42 8.55 -3.09 9.67
C ALA A 42 8.46 -4.44 10.39
N GLN A 43 9.50 -4.87 11.12
CA GLN A 43 9.46 -6.09 11.91
C GLN A 43 8.37 -6.06 12.99
N ALA A 44 8.18 -4.91 13.66
CA ALA A 44 7.14 -4.75 14.68
C ALA A 44 5.73 -4.72 14.07
N GLU A 45 5.62 -4.28 12.82
CA GLU A 45 4.36 -4.07 12.10
C GLU A 45 3.99 -5.26 11.20
N ALA A 46 4.78 -6.34 11.18
CA ALA A 46 4.61 -7.45 10.25
C ALA A 46 3.23 -8.13 10.36
N GLU A 47 2.73 -8.30 11.58
CA GLU A 47 1.41 -8.91 11.81
C GLU A 47 0.26 -8.00 11.34
N MET A 48 0.41 -6.69 11.54
CA MET A 48 -0.54 -5.70 11.04
C MET A 48 -0.54 -5.67 9.51
N ALA A 49 0.64 -5.69 8.90
CA ALA A 49 0.77 -5.76 7.44
C ALA A 49 0.07 -7.00 6.87
N TRP A 50 0.19 -8.16 7.53
CA TRP A 50 -0.53 -9.36 7.10
C TRP A 50 -2.04 -9.28 7.32
N THR A 51 -2.48 -8.71 8.43
CA THR A 51 -3.90 -8.44 8.68
C THR A 51 -4.50 -7.58 7.57
N PHE A 52 -3.75 -6.57 7.09
CA PHE A 52 -4.19 -5.71 5.98
C PHE A 52 -4.26 -6.47 4.66
N VAL A 53 -3.27 -7.32 4.35
CA VAL A 53 -3.32 -8.14 3.13
C VAL A 53 -4.52 -9.07 3.13
N GLU A 54 -4.77 -9.78 4.23
CA GLU A 54 -5.94 -10.66 4.34
C GLU A 54 -7.25 -9.89 4.19
N HIS A 55 -7.31 -8.68 4.75
CA HIS A 55 -8.49 -7.83 4.62
C HIS A 55 -8.69 -7.36 3.16
N CYS A 56 -7.65 -6.85 2.50
CA CYS A 56 -7.69 -6.46 1.09
C CYS A 56 -8.12 -7.63 0.21
N VAL A 57 -7.55 -8.81 0.39
CA VAL A 57 -7.91 -10.03 -0.35
C VAL A 57 -9.38 -10.42 -0.15
N LYS A 58 -9.96 -10.12 1.02
CA LYS A 58 -11.35 -10.46 1.32
C LYS A 58 -12.35 -9.50 0.65
N ILE A 59 -11.98 -8.23 0.50
CA ILE A 59 -12.88 -7.18 0.01
C ILE A 59 -12.68 -6.84 -1.46
N ASP A 60 -11.50 -7.15 -2.02
CA ASP A 60 -11.23 -7.02 -3.44
C ASP A 60 -11.99 -8.08 -4.25
N ASN A 61 -12.68 -7.66 -5.30
CA ASN A 61 -13.39 -8.55 -6.23
C ASN A 61 -12.44 -9.54 -6.94
N ALA A 62 -11.17 -9.17 -7.14
CA ALA A 62 -10.13 -10.03 -7.70
C ALA A 62 -9.46 -10.91 -6.63
N GLY A 63 -9.76 -10.70 -5.35
CA GLY A 63 -9.25 -11.49 -4.23
C GLY A 63 -7.72 -11.51 -4.15
N ALA A 64 -7.14 -12.71 -4.11
CA ALA A 64 -5.69 -12.91 -3.91
C ALA A 64 -4.81 -12.37 -5.05
N VAL A 65 -5.39 -12.18 -6.24
CA VAL A 65 -4.68 -11.61 -7.42
C VAL A 65 -4.97 -10.12 -7.60
N GLY A 66 -5.73 -9.53 -6.70
CA GLY A 66 -6.04 -8.11 -6.69
C GLY A 66 -4.84 -7.22 -6.41
N THR A 67 -4.84 -6.04 -7.02
CA THR A 67 -3.73 -5.07 -7.01
C THR A 67 -4.10 -3.77 -6.31
N ASP A 68 -5.39 -3.42 -6.29
CA ASP A 68 -5.90 -2.16 -5.78
C ASP A 68 -7.37 -2.29 -5.40
N LEU A 69 -7.81 -1.50 -4.43
CA LEU A 69 -9.20 -1.45 -4.00
C LEU A 69 -9.94 -0.34 -4.75
N ASP A 70 -11.19 -0.60 -5.14
CA ASP A 70 -12.08 0.43 -5.63
C ASP A 70 -12.42 1.46 -4.53
N GLU A 71 -12.93 2.63 -4.91
CA GLU A 71 -13.19 3.73 -3.97
C GLU A 71 -14.06 3.32 -2.76
N MET A 72 -15.01 2.40 -2.95
CA MET A 72 -15.92 1.96 -1.89
C MET A 72 -15.25 0.98 -0.93
N GLU A 73 -14.52 0.01 -1.45
CA GLU A 73 -13.80 -0.97 -0.64
C GLU A 73 -12.56 -0.36 0.03
N ALA A 74 -11.89 0.60 -0.62
CA ALA A 74 -10.85 1.41 -0.01
C ALA A 74 -11.40 2.21 1.18
N HIS A 75 -12.62 2.77 1.07
CA HIS A 75 -13.26 3.46 2.18
C HIS A 75 -13.53 2.51 3.37
N ARG A 76 -14.05 1.31 3.11
CA ARG A 76 -14.30 0.29 4.15
C ARG A 76 -13.02 -0.22 4.78
N PHE A 77 -11.97 -0.42 3.96
CA PHE A 77 -10.65 -0.76 4.43
C PHE A 77 -10.12 0.31 5.37
N LEU A 78 -10.22 1.58 4.96
CA LEU A 78 -9.81 2.71 5.77
C LEU A 78 -10.63 2.78 7.05
N GLU A 79 -11.96 2.62 7.05
CA GLU A 79 -12.76 2.57 8.29
C GLU A 79 -12.31 1.46 9.26
N LYS A 80 -11.91 0.30 8.73
CA LYS A 80 -11.39 -0.82 9.53
C LYS A 80 -9.99 -0.52 10.08
N ALA A 81 -9.16 0.15 9.29
CA ALA A 81 -7.86 0.64 9.70
C ALA A 81 -7.97 1.87 10.62
N ASP A 82 -9.08 2.62 10.57
CA ASP A 82 -9.43 3.85 11.30
C ASP A 82 -9.93 3.59 12.74
N GLU A 83 -9.99 2.32 13.18
CA GLU A 83 -9.76 2.01 14.60
C GLU A 83 -8.33 2.44 15.05
N ALA A 84 -7.48 2.85 14.10
CA ALA A 84 -6.30 3.70 14.25
C ALA A 84 -6.32 4.90 13.25
N HIS A 85 -7.09 5.96 13.55
CA HIS A 85 -7.03 7.38 13.08
C HIS A 85 -6.14 7.78 11.87
N THR A 86 -6.45 8.68 10.92
CA THR A 86 -7.68 9.27 10.35
C THR A 86 -7.39 9.65 8.89
N VAL A 87 -8.33 9.36 7.98
CA VAL A 87 -8.25 9.65 6.52
C VAL A 87 -7.99 11.14 6.21
N LEU A 88 -8.37 12.05 7.11
CA LEU A 88 -8.08 13.48 6.98
C LEU A 88 -6.59 13.79 7.18
N GLU A 89 -5.94 13.12 8.12
CA GLU A 89 -4.51 13.30 8.37
C GLU A 89 -3.68 12.68 7.24
N MET A 90 -4.07 11.50 6.75
CA MET A 90 -3.47 10.87 5.57
C MET A 90 -3.63 11.76 4.32
N ARG A 91 -4.84 12.26 4.02
CA ARG A 91 -5.07 13.17 2.89
C ARG A 91 -4.29 14.48 3.03
N SER A 92 -4.11 14.97 4.26
CA SER A 92 -3.27 16.13 4.54
C SER A 92 -1.80 15.83 4.26
N ARG A 93 -1.30 14.65 4.65
CA ARG A 93 0.07 14.18 4.37
C ARG A 93 0.31 13.95 2.88
N LEU A 94 -0.58 13.26 2.18
CA LEU A 94 -0.48 13.00 0.73
C LEU A 94 -0.54 14.29 -0.11
N ARG A 95 -1.33 15.29 0.32
CA ARG A 95 -1.29 16.63 -0.30
C ARG A 95 0.01 17.37 0.00
N LYS A 96 0.56 17.24 1.21
CA LYS A 96 1.84 17.86 1.59
C LYS A 96 3.03 17.27 0.83
N THR A 97 3.00 15.98 0.49
CA THR A 97 4.06 15.34 -0.29
C THR A 97 3.91 15.54 -1.80
N GLY A 98 2.78 16.08 -2.26
CA GLY A 98 2.48 16.28 -3.69
C GLY A 98 2.01 15.00 -4.40
N ALA A 99 1.74 13.93 -3.66
CA ALA A 99 1.29 12.65 -4.21
C ALA A 99 -0.12 12.70 -4.82
N ILE A 100 -0.96 13.68 -4.42
CA ILE A 100 -2.30 13.92 -4.98
C ILE A 100 -2.56 15.43 -5.17
N GLY A 101 -3.24 15.81 -6.25
CA GLY A 101 -3.65 17.21 -6.51
C GLY A 101 -4.71 17.74 -5.54
N GLN A 102 -4.83 19.08 -5.40
CA GLN A 102 -5.80 19.71 -4.47
C GLN A 102 -7.27 19.40 -4.78
N THR A 103 -7.58 18.98 -6.01
CA THR A 103 -8.93 18.68 -6.51
C THR A 103 -9.13 17.22 -6.91
N GLU A 104 -8.11 16.38 -6.83
CA GLU A 104 -8.21 14.98 -7.25
C GLU A 104 -8.79 14.11 -6.12
N ARG A 105 -9.90 13.43 -6.43
CA ARG A 105 -10.31 12.24 -5.70
C ARG A 105 -9.63 11.03 -6.36
N PRO A 106 -8.77 10.28 -5.65
CA PRO A 106 -8.26 9.02 -6.17
C PRO A 106 -9.43 8.09 -6.45
N LYS A 107 -9.54 7.56 -7.66
CA LYS A 107 -10.59 6.60 -8.03
C LYS A 107 -10.33 5.20 -7.46
N THR A 108 -9.07 4.91 -7.10
CA THR A 108 -8.64 3.66 -6.46
C THR A 108 -7.48 3.97 -5.49
N VAL A 109 -7.31 3.13 -4.48
CA VAL A 109 -6.25 3.26 -3.46
C VAL A 109 -5.49 1.94 -3.39
N PRO A 110 -4.28 1.85 -3.98
CA PRO A 110 -3.42 0.69 -3.80
C PRO A 110 -2.87 0.65 -2.37
N LEU A 111 -2.57 -0.54 -1.84
CA LEU A 111 -2.06 -0.73 -0.48
C LEU A 111 -0.72 0.00 -0.24
N SER A 112 0.03 0.25 -1.31
CA SER A 112 1.33 0.96 -1.27
C SER A 112 1.22 2.49 -1.15
N HIS A 113 0.01 3.07 -1.28
CA HIS A 113 -0.24 4.51 -1.20
C HIS A 113 -0.73 4.92 0.20
#